data_AF-A0A3B0S007-F1
#
_entry.id   AF-A0A3B0S007-F1
#
_cell.length_a   1.000
_cell.length_b   1.000
_cell.length_c   1.000
_cell.angle_alpha   90.00
_cell.angle_beta   90.00
_cell.angle_gamma   90.00
#
_symmetry.space_group_name_H-M   'P 1'
#
loop_
_entity.id
_entity.type
_entity.pdbx_description
1 polymer ?
#
loop_
_entity_poly.entity_id
_entity_poly.type
_entity_poly.pdbx_seq_one_letter_code
_entity_poly.pdbx_strand_id
1 'polypeptide(L)'
;MKNPWKTHWYHRQVSYWINKDLEREPGDMQEMEVIRLDPQPGTTPSEKPPVRIFLGTEPGQYRATRIFVWSVMQTRDPARAYEVHLMSNAAGISREGWKTGFTNYRYAIPYWAGNTGRAIYNDVDQVYLQDPAGLFDMDMKGKGILAISAKENAVMLIDCEKMSKLWTIEDVRAGKKHDHFKGAMVDADMFGEMPGTWNSRDAEYPADQTNCLHYTTLHSQPWKPFPAYLRYREGPLYSLWHDMEKAADKAGYLLFTKQHPSNEFGRLIAQYQQMHETPETFAGYQIKKHFKTVAKLAKATNATEILDYGSGKAINYQTIPDEPDDSPYRQSNELPGLRIRCYDPGHAPFSDIGQGSYGGVISTDVVEHLSPSDVPWVIDEMFSHASGFVMIVAACYPAIKTLPDGRNAHTTLQPPYWWHVQMALAARRYPNVRWTLICEEKGKIGRRQRVFNENSPSPLD
;
A
#
# COMPACT_ATOMS: atom_id res chain seq x y z
N MET A 1 -1.55 -31.18 22.60
CA MET A 1 -0.98 -31.11 21.24
C MET A 1 -0.45 -29.70 21.00
N LYS A 2 0.73 -29.53 20.37
CA LYS A 2 1.24 -28.20 20.00
C LYS A 2 0.22 -27.57 19.03
N ASN A 3 -0.24 -26.35 19.31
CA ASN A 3 -1.12 -25.60 18.41
C ASN A 3 -0.40 -25.51 17.03
N PRO A 4 -0.91 -26.18 15.98
CA PRO A 4 -0.23 -26.26 14.69
C PRO A 4 -0.14 -24.90 13.98
N TRP A 5 -0.94 -23.93 14.43
CA TRP A 5 -1.07 -22.59 13.86
C TRP A 5 -0.13 -21.56 14.51
N LYS A 6 0.84 -22.01 15.35
CA LYS A 6 1.80 -21.12 16.01
C LYS A 6 3.12 -21.02 15.24
N THR A 7 3.60 -19.78 15.11
CA THR A 7 4.97 -19.52 14.66
C THR A 7 5.97 -19.81 15.79
N HIS A 8 6.86 -20.78 15.58
CA HIS A 8 7.85 -21.21 16.55
C HIS A 8 9.22 -20.56 16.35
N TRP A 9 10.13 -20.73 17.31
CA TRP A 9 11.47 -20.12 17.28
C TRP A 9 12.28 -20.51 16.04
N TYR A 10 12.14 -21.75 15.56
CA TYR A 10 12.86 -22.27 14.38
C TYR A 10 12.31 -21.75 13.05
N HIS A 11 11.15 -21.07 13.05
CA HIS A 11 10.63 -20.34 11.89
C HIS A 11 11.20 -18.92 11.79
N ARG A 12 11.94 -18.46 12.80
CA ARG A 12 12.48 -17.09 12.87
C ARG A 12 13.92 -17.06 12.39
N GLN A 13 14.28 -16.02 11.64
CA GLN A 13 15.65 -15.71 11.26
C GLN A 13 16.38 -15.02 12.41
N VAL A 14 17.72 -14.95 12.34
CA VAL A 14 18.56 -14.31 13.38
C VAL A 14 18.20 -12.84 13.57
N SER A 15 17.93 -12.13 12.48
CA SER A 15 17.46 -10.73 12.42
C SER A 15 16.24 -10.45 13.30
N TYR A 16 15.32 -11.40 13.47
CA TYR A 16 14.14 -11.23 14.34
C TYR A 16 14.55 -10.95 15.79
N TRP A 17 15.64 -11.58 16.23
CA TRP A 17 16.14 -11.45 17.60
C TRP A 17 16.99 -10.21 17.81
N ILE A 18 17.48 -9.60 16.72
CA ILE A 18 18.29 -8.37 16.74
C ILE A 18 17.41 -7.13 16.77
N ASN A 19 16.23 -7.18 16.12
CA ASN A 19 15.36 -6.02 15.92
C ASN A 19 13.90 -6.38 16.28
N LYS A 20 13.70 -6.80 17.54
CA LYS A 20 12.43 -7.36 18.04
C LYS A 20 11.33 -6.30 18.20
N ASP A 21 11.74 -5.06 18.50
CA ASP A 21 10.87 -3.92 18.70
C ASP A 21 11.14 -2.92 17.58
N LEU A 22 10.34 -2.99 16.51
CA LEU A 22 10.34 -1.94 15.50
C LEU A 22 9.73 -0.70 16.14
N GLU A 23 10.56 0.34 16.37
CA GLU A 23 10.02 1.68 16.63
C GLU A 23 9.08 2.02 15.48
N ARG A 24 7.80 2.20 15.80
CA ARG A 24 6.79 2.58 14.82
C ARG A 24 6.72 4.08 14.81
N GLU A 25 7.01 4.68 13.67
CA GLU A 25 6.85 6.12 13.50
C GLU A 25 5.41 6.55 13.85
N PRO A 26 5.23 7.78 14.35
CA PRO A 26 3.91 8.35 14.53
C PRO A 26 3.07 8.20 13.25
N GLY A 27 1.78 7.91 13.41
CA GLY A 27 0.88 7.94 12.27
C GLY A 27 0.74 9.36 11.72
N ASP A 28 0.66 9.48 10.40
CA ASP A 28 0.58 10.73 9.65
C ASP A 28 -0.65 10.81 8.75
N MET A 29 -1.42 9.72 8.63
CA MET A 29 -2.66 9.67 7.85
C MET A 29 -3.73 10.51 8.56
N GLN A 30 -4.03 11.68 7.99
CA GLN A 30 -5.02 12.63 8.51
C GLN A 30 -6.45 12.19 8.21
N GLU A 31 -6.68 11.61 7.03
CA GLU A 31 -7.96 11.07 6.59
C GLU A 31 -7.77 9.64 6.12
N MET A 32 -8.73 8.78 6.48
CA MET A 32 -8.70 7.38 6.09
C MET A 32 -8.97 7.25 4.60
N GLU A 33 -8.11 6.50 3.91
CA GLU A 33 -8.37 6.15 2.52
C GLU A 33 -9.53 5.16 2.42
N VAL A 34 -10.48 5.43 1.52
CA VAL A 34 -11.66 4.59 1.32
C VAL A 34 -11.70 4.11 -0.12
N ILE A 35 -11.62 2.80 -0.31
CA ILE A 35 -11.83 2.19 -1.62
C ILE A 35 -13.33 1.93 -1.77
N ARG A 36 -13.96 2.70 -2.64
CA ARG A 36 -15.38 2.56 -2.96
C ARG A 36 -15.55 1.63 -4.16
N LEU A 37 -16.35 0.60 -3.96
CA LEU A 37 -16.80 -0.30 -5.02
C LEU A 37 -18.29 -0.01 -5.25
N ASP A 38 -18.58 0.83 -6.25
CA ASP A 38 -19.96 1.17 -6.61
C ASP A 38 -20.70 -0.02 -7.27
N PRO A 39 -22.04 0.00 -7.30
CA PRO A 39 -22.83 -0.96 -8.06
C PRO A 39 -22.35 -1.05 -9.52
N GLN A 40 -22.27 -2.26 -10.04
CA GLN A 40 -21.75 -2.51 -11.38
C GLN A 40 -22.66 -1.84 -12.43
N PRO A 41 -22.08 -1.12 -13.42
CA PRO A 41 -22.86 -0.53 -14.50
C PRO A 41 -23.76 -1.56 -15.19
N GLY A 42 -25.03 -1.20 -15.43
CA GLY A 42 -26.03 -2.07 -16.04
C GLY A 42 -26.84 -2.93 -15.05
N THR A 43 -26.58 -2.82 -13.74
CA THR A 43 -27.42 -3.44 -12.70
C THR A 43 -28.38 -2.40 -12.09
N THR A 44 -29.52 -2.84 -11.56
CA THR A 44 -30.39 -1.97 -10.75
C THR A 44 -29.79 -1.85 -9.36
N PRO A 45 -29.38 -0.65 -8.90
CA PRO A 45 -28.72 -0.50 -7.61
C PRO A 45 -29.60 -0.95 -6.44
N SER A 46 -29.02 -1.67 -5.50
CA SER A 46 -29.65 -2.05 -4.23
C SER A 46 -29.94 -0.82 -3.37
N GLU A 47 -31.13 -0.75 -2.76
CA GLU A 47 -31.48 0.29 -1.79
C GLU A 47 -30.85 0.05 -0.41
N LYS A 48 -30.20 -1.11 -0.20
CA LYS A 48 -29.52 -1.42 1.06
C LYS A 48 -28.33 -0.47 1.28
N PRO A 49 -28.01 -0.13 2.54
CA PRO A 49 -26.83 0.68 2.84
C PRO A 49 -25.55 -0.01 2.36
N PRO A 50 -24.49 0.76 2.02
CA PRO A 50 -23.21 0.19 1.64
C PRO A 50 -22.65 -0.75 2.71
N VAL A 51 -22.04 -1.87 2.30
CA VAL A 51 -21.29 -2.72 3.22
C VAL A 51 -19.98 -2.01 3.56
N ARG A 52 -19.81 -1.61 4.81
CA ARG A 52 -18.61 -0.91 5.29
C ARG A 52 -17.65 -1.88 5.96
N ILE A 53 -16.46 -2.04 5.38
CA ILE A 53 -15.39 -2.89 5.86
C ILE A 53 -14.23 -2.01 6.31
N PHE A 54 -13.83 -2.12 7.57
CA PHE A 54 -12.67 -1.46 8.15
C PHE A 54 -11.52 -2.47 8.20
N LEU A 55 -10.55 -2.27 7.31
CA LEU A 55 -9.44 -3.18 7.09
C LEU A 55 -8.20 -2.71 7.84
N GLY A 56 -7.75 -3.50 8.82
CA GLY A 56 -6.48 -3.27 9.50
C GLY A 56 -5.30 -3.66 8.61
N THR A 57 -4.53 -2.68 8.15
CA THR A 57 -3.39 -2.90 7.25
C THR A 57 -2.22 -1.95 7.54
N GLU A 58 -1.10 -2.13 6.84
CA GLU A 58 0.06 -1.25 6.87
C GLU A 58 0.77 -1.27 5.50
N PRO A 59 1.58 -0.25 5.14
CA PRO A 59 2.20 -0.16 3.81
C PRO A 59 2.99 -1.41 3.40
N GLY A 60 3.66 -2.04 4.38
CA GLY A 60 4.40 -3.29 4.19
C GLY A 60 3.56 -4.48 3.74
N GLN A 61 2.23 -4.38 3.84
CA GLN A 61 1.27 -5.45 3.52
C GLN A 61 0.47 -5.16 2.25
N TYR A 62 0.95 -4.27 1.37
CA TYR A 62 0.29 -3.90 0.11
C TYR A 62 -0.25 -5.10 -0.69
N ARG A 63 0.55 -6.16 -0.88
CA ARG A 63 0.11 -7.38 -1.58
C ARG A 63 -1.15 -8.00 -0.95
N ALA A 64 -1.15 -8.14 0.37
CA ALA A 64 -2.30 -8.67 1.10
C ALA A 64 -3.51 -7.73 1.00
N THR A 65 -3.32 -6.41 1.17
CA THR A 65 -4.39 -5.40 1.02
C THR A 65 -5.03 -5.49 -0.36
N ARG A 66 -4.21 -5.56 -1.41
CA ARG A 66 -4.66 -5.68 -2.79
C ARG A 66 -5.53 -6.91 -3.00
N ILE A 67 -5.10 -8.07 -2.50
CA ILE A 67 -5.83 -9.32 -2.68
C ILE A 67 -7.08 -9.40 -1.79
N PHE A 68 -7.06 -8.80 -0.60
CA PHE A 68 -8.25 -8.63 0.22
C PHE A 68 -9.34 -7.88 -0.56
N VAL A 69 -9.02 -6.69 -1.08
CA VAL A 69 -10.01 -5.87 -1.81
C VAL A 69 -10.45 -6.54 -3.11
N TRP A 70 -9.51 -7.18 -3.82
CA TRP A 70 -9.83 -8.01 -4.98
C TRP A 70 -10.85 -9.10 -4.63
N SER A 71 -10.66 -9.82 -3.52
CA SER A 71 -11.59 -10.87 -3.09
C SER A 71 -13.00 -10.34 -2.80
N VAL A 72 -13.12 -9.16 -2.19
CA VAL A 72 -14.42 -8.47 -2.01
C VAL A 72 -15.04 -8.14 -3.36
N MET A 73 -14.26 -7.56 -4.28
CA MET A 73 -14.74 -7.21 -5.62
C MET A 73 -15.24 -8.42 -6.42
N GLN A 74 -14.60 -9.58 -6.27
CA GLN A 74 -15.00 -10.81 -6.97
C GLN A 74 -16.23 -11.50 -6.38
N THR A 75 -16.49 -11.33 -5.08
CA THR A 75 -17.53 -12.09 -4.36
C THR A 75 -18.78 -11.29 -4.02
N ARG A 76 -18.71 -9.95 -4.06
CA ARG A 76 -19.81 -9.06 -3.71
C ARG A 76 -21.05 -9.22 -4.59
N ASP A 77 -22.21 -8.89 -4.05
CA ASP A 77 -23.40 -8.55 -4.83
C ASP A 77 -23.07 -7.38 -5.78
N PRO A 78 -23.15 -7.58 -7.12
CA PRO A 78 -22.81 -6.53 -8.07
C PRO A 78 -23.77 -5.35 -8.01
N ALA A 79 -24.96 -5.50 -7.43
CA ALA A 79 -25.96 -4.43 -7.31
C ALA A 79 -25.74 -3.52 -6.10
N ARG A 80 -24.90 -3.92 -5.12
CA ARG A 80 -24.72 -3.19 -3.86
C ARG A 80 -23.36 -2.47 -3.81
N ALA A 81 -23.34 -1.33 -3.15
CA ALA A 81 -22.11 -0.59 -2.88
C ALA A 81 -21.33 -1.20 -1.71
N TYR A 82 -19.99 -1.19 -1.81
CA TYR A 82 -19.08 -1.62 -0.75
C TYR A 82 -18.02 -0.56 -0.53
N GLU A 83 -17.62 -0.36 0.72
CA GLU A 83 -16.59 0.59 1.11
C GLU A 83 -15.54 -0.13 1.95
N VAL A 84 -14.29 -0.14 1.49
CA VAL A 84 -13.16 -0.67 2.25
C VAL A 84 -12.33 0.49 2.78
N HIS A 85 -12.44 0.73 4.08
CA HIS A 85 -11.78 1.78 4.85
C HIS A 85 -10.40 1.26 5.31
N LEU A 86 -9.32 1.83 4.78
CA LEU A 86 -7.94 1.37 5.02
C LEU A 86 -7.39 1.97 6.32
N MET A 87 -7.42 1.21 7.41
CA MET A 87 -6.88 1.65 8.70
C MET A 87 -5.36 1.41 8.75
N SER A 88 -4.60 2.41 8.31
CA SER A 88 -3.14 2.38 8.25
C SER A 88 -2.54 3.73 8.69
N ASN A 89 -1.54 3.72 9.57
CA ASN A 89 -0.81 4.92 10.00
C ASN A 89 -1.69 6.13 10.43
N ALA A 90 -2.86 5.90 11.01
CA ALA A 90 -3.77 6.96 11.45
C ALA A 90 -3.09 7.94 12.44
N ALA A 91 -3.20 9.23 12.14
CA ALA A 91 -2.61 10.30 12.93
C ALA A 91 -3.24 10.41 14.33
N GLY A 92 -2.42 10.79 15.31
CA GLY A 92 -2.86 11.02 16.68
C GLY A 92 -3.17 9.77 17.51
N ILE A 93 -2.88 8.56 17.00
CA ILE A 93 -3.01 7.31 17.74
C ILE A 93 -1.63 6.67 17.89
N SER A 94 -1.13 6.59 19.14
CA SER A 94 0.13 5.90 19.41
C SER A 94 -0.03 4.40 19.18
N ARG A 95 0.94 3.84 18.45
CA ARG A 95 1.03 2.41 18.12
C ARG A 95 2.12 1.68 18.90
N GLU A 96 2.59 2.31 19.97
CA GLU A 96 3.63 1.76 20.81
C GLU A 96 3.21 0.42 21.44
N GLY A 97 4.08 -0.57 21.34
CA GLY A 97 3.85 -1.93 21.84
C GLY A 97 2.81 -2.73 21.04
N TRP A 98 2.32 -2.24 19.90
CA TRP A 98 1.39 -2.99 19.06
C TRP A 98 2.13 -4.07 18.26
N LYS A 99 1.53 -5.26 18.21
CA LYS A 99 2.07 -6.38 17.44
C LYS A 99 2.04 -6.10 15.93
N THR A 100 0.95 -5.51 15.44
CA THR A 100 0.77 -5.06 14.05
C THR A 100 0.53 -3.56 14.01
N GLY A 101 0.72 -2.90 12.86
CA GLY A 101 0.51 -1.46 12.71
C GLY A 101 -0.92 -0.97 12.94
N PHE A 102 -1.87 -1.89 13.16
CA PHE A 102 -3.30 -1.65 13.24
C PHE A 102 -4.01 -2.32 14.43
N THR A 103 -3.25 -2.93 15.36
CA THR A 103 -3.78 -3.78 16.44
C THR A 103 -4.99 -3.19 17.20
N ASN A 104 -4.94 -1.95 17.70
CA ASN A 104 -6.07 -1.35 18.43
C ASN A 104 -6.98 -0.45 17.59
N TYR A 105 -6.71 -0.28 16.29
CA TYR A 105 -7.60 0.50 15.41
C TYR A 105 -9.03 -0.03 15.38
N ARG A 106 -9.21 -1.34 15.58
CA ARG A 106 -10.52 -1.98 15.70
C ARG A 106 -11.46 -1.33 16.73
N TYR A 107 -10.92 -0.70 17.77
CA TYR A 107 -11.70 -0.04 18.81
C TYR A 107 -12.06 1.41 18.47
N ALA A 108 -11.42 2.01 17.46
CA ALA A 108 -11.78 3.33 16.94
C ALA A 108 -12.83 3.27 15.81
N ILE A 109 -13.19 2.07 15.34
CA ILE A 109 -14.16 1.88 14.25
C ILE A 109 -15.49 2.58 14.51
N PRO A 110 -16.13 2.50 15.70
CA PRO A 110 -17.36 3.22 15.95
C PRO A 110 -17.23 4.73 15.65
N TYR A 111 -16.14 5.36 16.10
CA TYR A 111 -15.86 6.77 15.84
C TYR A 111 -15.67 7.06 14.34
N TRP A 112 -14.86 6.27 13.64
CA TRP A 112 -14.63 6.46 12.19
C TRP A 112 -15.87 6.16 11.34
N ALA A 113 -16.77 5.32 11.84
CA ALA A 113 -18.07 5.06 11.22
C ALA A 113 -19.12 6.15 11.55
N GLY A 114 -18.74 7.22 12.23
CA GLY A 114 -19.63 8.32 12.63
C GLY A 114 -20.57 7.98 13.79
N ASN A 115 -20.22 6.99 14.62
CA ASN A 115 -21.02 6.45 15.72
C ASN A 115 -22.42 5.97 15.27
N THR A 116 -22.57 5.54 14.01
CA THR A 116 -23.85 5.14 13.44
C THR A 116 -23.72 3.93 12.53
N GLY A 117 -24.80 3.18 12.37
CA GLY A 117 -24.90 2.03 11.47
C GLY A 117 -24.00 0.86 11.87
N ARG A 118 -23.68 0.01 10.88
CA ARG A 118 -22.87 -1.20 11.07
C ARG A 118 -21.53 -1.12 10.35
N ALA A 119 -20.54 -1.84 10.86
CA ALA A 119 -19.21 -1.97 10.27
C ALA A 119 -18.70 -3.41 10.42
N ILE A 120 -18.00 -3.92 9.43
CA ILE A 120 -17.18 -5.12 9.56
C ILE A 120 -15.75 -4.70 9.87
N TYR A 121 -15.10 -5.36 10.82
CA TYR A 121 -13.66 -5.33 11.00
C TYR A 121 -13.01 -6.56 10.37
N ASN A 122 -11.90 -6.37 9.63
CA ASN A 122 -11.03 -7.45 9.19
C ASN A 122 -9.56 -7.10 9.43
N ASP A 123 -8.75 -8.08 9.83
CA ASP A 123 -7.30 -8.04 9.63
C ASP A 123 -6.99 -8.32 8.14
N VAL A 124 -5.91 -7.74 7.59
CA VAL A 124 -5.59 -7.88 6.15
C VAL A 124 -5.10 -9.27 5.73
N ASP A 125 -4.83 -10.17 6.69
CA ASP A 125 -4.43 -11.55 6.42
C ASP A 125 -5.61 -12.48 6.11
N GLN A 126 -6.70 -11.90 5.59
CA GLN A 126 -7.95 -12.58 5.28
C GLN A 126 -8.36 -12.37 3.82
N VAL A 127 -9.24 -13.22 3.31
CA VAL A 127 -9.87 -13.06 1.99
C VAL A 127 -11.31 -13.59 2.04
N TYR A 128 -12.21 -12.96 1.29
CA TYR A 128 -13.59 -13.41 1.14
C TYR A 128 -13.71 -14.44 0.02
N LEU A 129 -14.42 -15.55 0.30
CA LEU A 129 -14.85 -16.54 -0.69
C LEU A 129 -16.36 -16.48 -0.93
N GLN A 130 -17.08 -15.72 -0.10
CA GLN A 130 -18.50 -15.41 -0.22
C GLN A 130 -18.73 -13.93 0.06
N ASP A 131 -19.86 -13.39 -0.42
CA ASP A 131 -20.21 -11.98 -0.29
C ASP A 131 -20.19 -11.50 1.18
N PRO A 132 -19.37 -10.49 1.56
CA PRO A 132 -19.36 -9.92 2.91
C PRO A 132 -20.71 -9.35 3.37
N ALA A 133 -21.64 -9.04 2.48
CA ALA A 133 -23.01 -8.65 2.84
C ALA A 133 -23.71 -9.70 3.71
N GLY A 134 -23.40 -10.99 3.55
CA GLY A 134 -23.96 -12.05 4.38
C GLY A 134 -23.60 -11.92 5.86
N LEU A 135 -22.39 -11.42 6.17
CA LEU A 135 -22.00 -11.06 7.54
C LEU A 135 -22.64 -9.73 7.95
N PHE A 136 -22.56 -8.71 7.09
CA PHE A 136 -23.01 -7.35 7.38
C PHE A 136 -24.50 -7.28 7.77
N ASP A 137 -25.33 -8.05 7.07
CA ASP A 137 -26.79 -8.07 7.23
C ASP A 137 -27.25 -9.02 8.36
N MET A 138 -26.33 -9.74 9.03
CA MET A 138 -26.67 -10.71 10.06
C MET A 138 -27.44 -10.06 11.22
N ASP A 139 -28.43 -10.77 11.77
CA ASP A 139 -29.14 -10.32 12.97
C ASP A 139 -28.24 -10.44 14.19
N MET A 140 -27.96 -9.29 14.82
CA MET A 140 -27.10 -9.20 16.00
C MET A 140 -27.85 -9.54 17.30
N LYS A 141 -29.17 -9.77 17.27
CA LYS A 141 -29.99 -10.16 18.44
C LYS A 141 -29.78 -9.25 19.65
N GLY A 142 -29.70 -7.93 19.40
CA GLY A 142 -29.46 -6.93 20.43
C GLY A 142 -28.00 -6.73 20.83
N LYS A 143 -27.06 -7.60 20.42
CA LYS A 143 -25.63 -7.47 20.70
C LYS A 143 -24.99 -6.30 19.95
N GLY A 144 -23.87 -5.81 20.47
CA GLY A 144 -23.07 -4.74 19.89
C GLY A 144 -21.93 -5.25 18.98
N ILE A 145 -21.49 -6.50 19.19
CA ILE A 145 -20.47 -7.17 18.39
C ILE A 145 -20.92 -8.60 18.08
N LEU A 146 -20.68 -9.06 16.85
CA LEU A 146 -20.60 -10.49 16.54
C LEU A 146 -19.16 -10.87 16.17
N ALA A 147 -18.61 -11.93 16.78
CA ALA A 147 -17.33 -12.53 16.40
C ALA A 147 -17.34 -14.03 16.74
N ILE A 148 -16.31 -14.80 16.34
CA ILE A 148 -16.30 -16.25 16.61
C ILE A 148 -16.11 -16.57 18.11
N SER A 149 -15.48 -15.69 18.87
CA SER A 149 -15.43 -15.74 20.33
C SER A 149 -15.01 -14.38 20.88
N ALA A 150 -15.29 -14.09 22.15
CA ALA A 150 -14.84 -12.84 22.79
C ALA A 150 -13.30 -12.70 22.82
N LYS A 151 -12.57 -13.82 22.66
CA LYS A 151 -11.11 -13.85 22.60
C LYS A 151 -10.57 -13.58 21.20
N GLU A 152 -11.30 -14.00 20.15
CA GLU A 152 -10.89 -13.93 18.75
C GLU A 152 -11.66 -12.83 18.00
N ASN A 153 -11.05 -11.65 17.93
CA ASN A 153 -11.62 -10.43 17.37
C ASN A 153 -10.96 -9.99 16.05
N ALA A 154 -10.37 -10.94 15.31
CA ALA A 154 -9.74 -10.70 13.99
C ALA A 154 -10.76 -10.42 12.87
N VAL A 155 -12.00 -10.88 13.06
CA VAL A 155 -13.18 -10.51 12.26
C VAL A 155 -14.31 -10.17 13.21
N MET A 156 -14.99 -9.05 12.99
CA MET A 156 -16.16 -8.66 13.79
C MET A 156 -17.22 -7.97 12.94
N LEU A 157 -18.50 -8.22 13.20
CA LEU A 157 -19.57 -7.29 12.87
C LEU A 157 -19.81 -6.37 14.06
N ILE A 158 -19.89 -5.07 13.83
CA ILE A 158 -19.96 -4.03 14.84
C ILE A 158 -21.22 -3.19 14.63
N ASP A 159 -22.02 -3.04 15.68
CA ASP A 159 -23.04 -2.01 15.80
C ASP A 159 -22.37 -0.74 16.34
N CYS A 160 -22.08 0.21 15.45
CA CYS A 160 -21.26 1.37 15.78
C CYS A 160 -21.98 2.32 16.75
N GLU A 161 -23.31 2.35 16.74
CA GLU A 161 -24.08 3.18 17.66
C GLU A 161 -23.98 2.64 19.09
N LYS A 162 -24.20 1.33 19.30
CA LYS A 162 -24.08 0.72 20.63
C LYS A 162 -22.64 0.76 21.13
N MET A 163 -21.69 0.40 20.28
CA MET A 163 -20.30 0.24 20.69
C MET A 163 -19.58 1.56 20.90
N SER A 164 -20.02 2.67 20.29
CA SER A 164 -19.45 4.00 20.54
C SER A 164 -19.48 4.42 22.01
N LYS A 165 -20.42 3.89 22.81
CA LYS A 165 -20.56 4.17 24.25
C LYS A 165 -19.50 3.45 25.10
N LEU A 166 -18.91 2.38 24.57
CA LEU A 166 -17.96 1.51 25.28
C LEU A 166 -16.55 1.61 24.70
N TRP A 167 -16.44 1.85 23.40
CA TRP A 167 -15.19 1.95 22.65
C TRP A 167 -15.03 3.37 22.13
N THR A 168 -14.48 4.25 22.97
CA THR A 168 -14.32 5.68 22.66
C THR A 168 -12.98 5.96 21.98
N ILE A 169 -12.94 6.97 21.12
CA ILE A 169 -11.68 7.40 20.48
C ILE A 169 -10.71 7.98 21.52
N GLU A 170 -11.24 8.57 22.60
CA GLU A 170 -10.47 9.09 23.73
C GLU A 170 -9.68 7.97 24.41
N ASP A 171 -10.31 6.82 24.69
CA ASP A 171 -9.63 5.67 25.27
C ASP A 171 -8.57 5.08 24.32
N VAL A 172 -8.86 5.06 23.01
CA VAL A 172 -7.89 4.60 22.01
C VAL A 172 -6.67 5.54 21.97
N ARG A 173 -6.88 6.86 21.95
CA ARG A 173 -5.82 7.87 21.99
C ARG A 173 -5.04 7.86 23.30
N ALA A 174 -5.71 7.55 24.41
CA ALA A 174 -5.07 7.35 25.72
C ALA A 174 -4.28 6.03 25.82
N GLY A 175 -4.28 5.20 24.76
CA GLY A 175 -3.49 3.99 24.68
C GLY A 175 -4.04 2.82 25.49
N LYS A 176 -5.34 2.82 25.81
CA LYS A 176 -6.01 1.67 26.44
C LYS A 176 -5.83 0.41 25.59
N LYS A 177 -5.73 -0.74 26.24
CA LYS A 177 -5.38 -2.03 25.61
C LYS A 177 -6.60 -2.94 25.48
N HIS A 178 -6.44 -4.06 24.78
CA HIS A 178 -7.50 -5.02 24.51
C HIS A 178 -8.37 -5.38 25.72
N ASP A 179 -7.77 -5.60 26.90
CA ASP A 179 -8.49 -6.02 28.10
C ASP A 179 -9.50 -4.98 28.58
N HIS A 180 -9.20 -3.68 28.43
CA HIS A 180 -10.14 -2.58 28.74
C HIS A 180 -11.38 -2.66 27.86
N PHE A 181 -11.19 -2.68 26.54
CA PHE A 181 -12.31 -2.69 25.59
C PHE A 181 -13.10 -3.99 25.60
N LYS A 182 -12.43 -5.13 25.79
CA LYS A 182 -13.07 -6.44 25.92
C LYS A 182 -13.86 -6.54 27.23
N GLY A 183 -13.30 -6.06 28.34
CA GLY A 183 -13.97 -5.98 29.63
C GLY A 183 -15.26 -5.18 29.52
N ALA A 184 -15.19 -3.94 29.03
CA ALA A 184 -16.36 -3.07 28.85
C ALA A 184 -17.46 -3.71 27.98
N MET A 185 -17.09 -4.40 26.91
CA MET A 185 -18.04 -5.12 26.05
C MET A 185 -18.71 -6.31 26.76
N VAL A 186 -17.93 -7.09 27.51
CA VAL A 186 -18.43 -8.27 28.23
C VAL A 186 -19.32 -7.85 29.40
N ASP A 187 -18.90 -6.86 30.17
CA ASP A 187 -19.64 -6.35 31.33
C ASP A 187 -21.00 -5.76 30.92
N ALA A 188 -21.07 -5.17 29.72
CA ALA A 188 -22.31 -4.65 29.14
C ALA A 188 -23.14 -5.70 28.39
N ASP A 189 -22.75 -6.98 28.40
CA ASP A 189 -23.41 -8.07 27.65
C ASP A 189 -23.56 -7.80 26.14
N MET A 190 -22.57 -7.12 25.54
CA MET A 190 -22.63 -6.69 24.13
C MET A 190 -22.04 -7.70 23.14
N PHE A 191 -21.54 -8.84 23.59
CA PHE A 191 -20.95 -9.87 22.73
C PHE A 191 -21.99 -10.89 22.22
N GLY A 192 -21.91 -11.24 20.94
CA GLY A 192 -22.59 -12.39 20.34
C GLY A 192 -21.65 -13.23 19.49
N GLU A 193 -21.97 -14.52 19.35
CA GLU A 193 -21.20 -15.44 18.51
C GLU A 193 -21.70 -15.42 17.06
N MET A 194 -20.77 -15.49 16.10
CA MET A 194 -21.06 -15.72 14.67
C MET A 194 -20.51 -17.09 14.21
N PRO A 195 -21.03 -17.65 13.11
CA PRO A 195 -20.52 -18.89 12.55
C PRO A 195 -19.01 -18.83 12.23
N GLY A 196 -18.28 -19.89 12.55
CA GLY A 196 -16.83 -19.99 12.30
C GLY A 196 -16.43 -19.88 10.82
N THR A 197 -17.37 -20.09 9.89
CA THR A 197 -17.15 -19.93 8.45
C THR A 197 -16.80 -18.48 8.05
N TRP A 198 -17.12 -17.50 8.90
CA TRP A 198 -16.75 -16.08 8.71
C TRP A 198 -15.38 -15.69 9.31
N ASN A 199 -14.65 -16.64 9.88
CA ASN A 199 -13.25 -16.49 10.29
C ASN A 199 -12.60 -17.88 10.31
N SER A 200 -12.53 -18.53 9.15
CA SER A 200 -12.01 -19.89 8.99
C SER A 200 -10.49 -19.87 8.94
N ARG A 201 -9.83 -20.49 9.92
CA ARG A 201 -8.38 -20.40 10.07
C ARG A 201 -7.67 -21.41 9.20
N ASP A 202 -6.80 -20.95 8.31
CA ASP A 202 -5.95 -21.76 7.44
C ASP A 202 -6.75 -22.87 6.70
N ALA A 203 -6.79 -24.12 7.18
CA ALA A 203 -7.63 -25.19 6.61
C ALA A 203 -8.58 -25.84 7.63
N GLU A 204 -9.11 -25.04 8.56
CA GLU A 204 -10.12 -25.47 9.53
C GLU A 204 -11.40 -25.96 8.86
N TYR A 205 -11.77 -25.37 7.71
CA TYR A 205 -12.89 -25.78 6.87
C TYR A 205 -12.42 -26.01 5.42
N PRO A 206 -13.09 -26.90 4.67
CA PRO A 206 -12.97 -26.95 3.22
C PRO A 206 -13.32 -25.60 2.57
N ALA A 207 -12.68 -25.29 1.43
CA ALA A 207 -12.82 -23.98 0.80
C ALA A 207 -14.28 -23.67 0.36
N ASP A 208 -15.04 -24.70 -0.04
CA ASP A 208 -16.45 -24.58 -0.44
C ASP A 208 -17.41 -24.31 0.74
N GLN A 209 -16.96 -24.49 1.97
CA GLN A 209 -17.70 -24.18 3.20
C GLN A 209 -17.21 -22.90 3.89
N THR A 210 -16.16 -22.29 3.36
CA THR A 210 -15.52 -21.11 3.95
C THR A 210 -16.15 -19.84 3.36
N ASN A 211 -16.58 -18.91 4.21
CA ASN A 211 -17.06 -17.60 3.77
C ASN A 211 -15.92 -16.56 3.77
N CYS A 212 -15.13 -16.53 4.84
CA CYS A 212 -13.96 -15.68 5.00
C CYS A 212 -12.78 -16.52 5.52
N LEU A 213 -11.75 -16.65 4.70
CA LEU A 213 -10.54 -17.40 4.98
C LEU A 213 -9.53 -16.49 5.69
N HIS A 214 -8.90 -16.99 6.75
CA HIS A 214 -7.90 -16.29 7.54
C HIS A 214 -6.58 -17.05 7.54
N TYR A 215 -5.55 -16.48 6.93
CA TYR A 215 -4.18 -17.02 6.92
C TYR A 215 -3.46 -16.69 8.23
N THR A 216 -3.79 -17.38 9.31
CA THR A 216 -3.32 -17.04 10.67
C THR A 216 -1.82 -17.30 10.88
N THR A 217 -1.28 -18.25 10.12
CA THR A 217 0.07 -18.75 10.35
C THR A 217 1.11 -17.89 9.62
N LEU A 218 1.71 -16.92 10.32
CA LEU A 218 2.63 -15.91 9.75
C LEU A 218 3.74 -16.45 8.82
N HIS A 219 4.33 -17.60 9.12
CA HIS A 219 5.42 -18.19 8.33
C HIS A 219 4.95 -18.99 7.10
N SER A 220 3.63 -19.10 6.91
CA SER A 220 3.02 -19.71 5.72
C SER A 220 2.10 -18.76 4.95
N GLN A 221 2.04 -17.49 5.35
CA GLN A 221 1.29 -16.46 4.64
C GLN A 221 1.87 -16.26 3.22
N PRO A 222 1.04 -16.38 2.16
CA PRO A 222 1.50 -16.38 0.77
C PRO A 222 2.28 -15.14 0.32
N TRP A 223 1.93 -13.96 0.84
CA TRP A 223 2.56 -12.69 0.48
C TRP A 223 3.88 -12.39 1.23
N LYS A 224 4.28 -13.25 2.16
CA LYS A 224 5.55 -13.18 2.91
C LYS A 224 5.81 -11.81 3.57
N PRO A 225 4.97 -11.34 4.51
CA PRO A 225 5.04 -9.96 5.02
C PRO A 225 6.32 -9.61 5.79
N PHE A 226 7.04 -10.60 6.32
CA PHE A 226 8.25 -10.39 7.15
C PHE A 226 9.42 -11.25 6.66
N PRO A 227 9.87 -11.12 5.40
CA PRO A 227 10.84 -12.04 4.79
C PRO A 227 12.25 -11.84 5.33
N ALA A 228 12.54 -10.69 5.91
CA ALA A 228 13.77 -10.49 6.67
C ALA A 228 13.78 -11.26 7.98
N TYR A 229 12.63 -11.62 8.55
CA TYR A 229 12.49 -12.13 9.92
C TYR A 229 12.00 -13.57 10.01
N LEU A 230 11.31 -14.07 8.98
CA LEU A 230 10.69 -15.39 8.99
C LEU A 230 11.23 -16.26 7.85
N ARG A 231 11.27 -17.57 8.08
CA ARG A 231 11.52 -18.59 7.06
C ARG A 231 10.18 -19.11 6.58
N TYR A 232 9.85 -18.83 5.33
CA TYR A 232 8.55 -19.16 4.76
C TYR A 232 8.49 -20.60 4.25
N ARG A 233 7.31 -21.21 4.38
CA ARG A 233 6.95 -22.51 3.79
C ARG A 233 5.55 -22.41 3.22
N GLU A 234 5.25 -23.22 2.22
CA GLU A 234 3.88 -23.34 1.73
C GLU A 234 2.96 -23.86 2.84
N GLY A 235 1.81 -23.21 2.99
CA GLY A 235 0.77 -23.59 3.96
C GLY A 235 -0.47 -24.14 3.28
N PRO A 236 -1.52 -24.45 4.07
CA PRO A 236 -2.82 -24.80 3.52
C PRO A 236 -3.40 -23.65 2.70
N LEU A 237 -4.13 -23.97 1.63
CA LEU A 237 -4.80 -23.01 0.72
C LEU A 237 -3.85 -21.92 0.17
N TYR A 238 -2.56 -22.23 0.07
CA TYR A 238 -1.52 -21.34 -0.48
C TYR A 238 -1.77 -21.01 -1.96
N SER A 239 -2.17 -22.01 -2.75
CA SER A 239 -2.48 -21.85 -4.18
C SER A 239 -3.66 -20.91 -4.41
N LEU A 240 -4.70 -20.99 -3.57
CA LEU A 240 -5.89 -20.15 -3.67
C LEU A 240 -5.54 -18.66 -3.68
N TRP A 241 -4.68 -18.22 -2.76
CA TRP A 241 -4.24 -16.82 -2.70
C TRP A 241 -3.44 -16.41 -3.94
N HIS A 242 -2.52 -17.27 -4.40
CA HIS A 242 -1.73 -16.99 -5.61
C HIS A 242 -2.58 -16.98 -6.87
N ASP A 243 -3.63 -17.78 -6.94
CA ASP A 243 -4.56 -17.77 -8.07
C ASP A 243 -5.38 -16.48 -8.08
N MET A 244 -5.77 -15.95 -6.90
CA MET A 244 -6.33 -14.60 -6.79
C MET A 244 -5.33 -13.52 -7.20
N GLU A 245 -4.06 -13.61 -6.79
CA GLU A 245 -3.02 -12.65 -7.20
C GLU A 245 -2.79 -12.66 -8.71
N LYS A 246 -2.68 -13.84 -9.33
CA LYS A 246 -2.58 -13.98 -10.79
C LYS A 246 -3.81 -13.43 -11.51
N ALA A 247 -5.01 -13.64 -10.98
CA ALA A 247 -6.24 -13.10 -11.56
C ALA A 247 -6.28 -11.56 -11.49
N ALA A 248 -5.89 -10.98 -10.34
CA ALA A 248 -5.76 -9.54 -10.17
C ALA A 248 -4.69 -8.95 -11.12
N ASP A 249 -3.55 -9.62 -11.27
CA ASP A 249 -2.48 -9.23 -12.20
C ASP A 249 -2.96 -9.25 -13.65
N LYS A 250 -3.66 -10.32 -14.06
CA LYS A 250 -4.25 -10.44 -15.40
C LYS A 250 -5.27 -9.34 -15.68
N ALA A 251 -6.01 -8.89 -14.66
CA ALA A 251 -6.97 -7.80 -14.77
C ALA A 251 -6.33 -6.40 -14.71
N GLY A 252 -5.01 -6.31 -14.47
CA GLY A 252 -4.34 -5.02 -14.25
C GLY A 252 -4.82 -4.30 -12.98
N TYR A 253 -5.35 -5.04 -11.99
CA TYR A 253 -5.99 -4.41 -10.84
C TYR A 253 -4.97 -3.74 -9.92
N LEU A 254 -5.22 -2.49 -9.57
CA LEU A 254 -4.50 -1.70 -8.57
C LEU A 254 -5.53 -1.08 -7.61
N LEU A 255 -5.14 -0.87 -6.35
CA LEU A 255 -6.02 -0.27 -5.34
C LEU A 255 -6.39 1.19 -5.69
N PHE A 256 -5.43 1.93 -6.22
CA PHE A 256 -5.55 3.31 -6.70
C PHE A 256 -5.00 3.39 -8.12
N THR A 257 -5.35 4.44 -8.84
CA THR A 257 -4.92 4.70 -10.23
C THR A 257 -4.71 6.20 -10.43
N LYS A 258 -4.18 6.62 -11.57
CA LYS A 258 -4.12 8.06 -11.90
C LYS A 258 -5.49 8.74 -11.92
N GLN A 259 -6.52 8.04 -12.40
CA GLN A 259 -7.90 8.56 -12.49
C GLN A 259 -8.58 8.60 -11.11
N HIS A 260 -8.18 7.70 -10.22
CA HIS A 260 -8.68 7.60 -8.85
C HIS A 260 -7.48 7.42 -7.89
N PRO A 261 -6.68 8.48 -7.69
CA PRO A 261 -5.53 8.42 -6.80
C PRO A 261 -5.99 8.44 -5.34
N SER A 262 -5.09 8.22 -4.40
CA SER A 262 -5.42 8.40 -2.98
C SER A 262 -5.78 9.87 -2.68
N ASN A 263 -6.56 10.11 -1.63
CA ASN A 263 -6.83 11.48 -1.17
C ASN A 263 -5.54 12.22 -0.81
N GLU A 264 -4.55 11.48 -0.27
CA GLU A 264 -3.25 12.02 0.08
C GLU A 264 -2.44 12.49 -1.13
N PHE A 265 -2.60 11.86 -2.30
CA PHE A 265 -1.90 12.27 -3.52
C PHE A 265 -2.16 13.74 -3.87
N GLY A 266 -3.43 14.15 -3.89
CA GLY A 266 -3.82 15.53 -4.20
C GLY A 266 -3.26 16.54 -3.19
N ARG A 267 -3.26 16.18 -1.89
CA ARG A 267 -2.67 17.02 -0.84
C ARG A 267 -1.16 17.17 -1.03
N LEU A 268 -0.46 16.08 -1.30
CA LEU A 268 0.98 16.10 -1.53
C LEU A 268 1.35 16.91 -2.77
N ILE A 269 0.61 16.78 -3.88
CA ILE A 269 0.82 17.62 -5.07
C ILE A 269 0.69 19.10 -4.73
N ALA A 270 -0.35 19.51 -4.00
CA ALA A 270 -0.51 20.91 -3.60
C ALA A 270 0.66 21.41 -2.73
N GLN A 271 1.15 20.57 -1.81
CA GLN A 271 2.31 20.90 -0.98
C GLN A 271 3.60 21.02 -1.80
N TYR A 272 3.84 20.12 -2.76
CA TYR A 272 5.03 20.19 -3.62
C TYR A 272 4.97 21.37 -4.58
N GLN A 273 3.80 21.72 -5.12
CA GLN A 273 3.59 22.93 -5.92
C GLN A 273 3.98 24.20 -5.14
N GLN A 274 3.56 24.31 -3.88
CA GLN A 274 3.97 25.41 -3.01
C GLN A 274 5.50 25.41 -2.79
N MET A 275 6.10 24.24 -2.56
CA MET A 275 7.55 24.14 -2.39
C MET A 275 8.34 24.54 -3.65
N HIS A 276 7.77 24.39 -4.85
CA HIS A 276 8.39 24.81 -6.11
C HIS A 276 8.54 26.34 -6.25
N GLU A 277 7.74 27.13 -5.52
CA GLU A 277 7.81 28.60 -5.50
C GLU A 277 9.19 29.10 -5.05
N THR A 278 9.88 28.35 -4.19
CA THR A 278 11.27 28.63 -3.80
C THR A 278 12.23 28.25 -4.93
N PRO A 279 12.97 29.19 -5.56
CA PRO A 279 13.77 28.94 -6.76
C PRO A 279 14.76 27.77 -6.68
N GLU A 280 15.40 27.56 -5.53
CA GLU A 280 16.43 26.53 -5.33
C GLU A 280 15.84 25.14 -5.03
N THR A 281 14.56 25.06 -4.68
CA THR A 281 13.89 23.81 -4.34
C THR A 281 13.55 23.02 -5.61
N PHE A 282 13.80 21.70 -5.56
CA PHE A 282 13.57 20.75 -6.65
C PHE A 282 14.25 21.14 -7.98
N ALA A 283 15.51 21.56 -7.91
CA ALA A 283 16.35 21.83 -9.08
C ALA A 283 16.64 20.59 -9.97
N GLY A 284 16.26 19.37 -9.56
CA GLY A 284 16.53 18.15 -10.35
C GLY A 284 18.01 17.71 -10.31
N TYR A 285 18.71 17.92 -9.20
CA TYR A 285 20.15 17.62 -9.09
C TYR A 285 20.48 16.12 -9.01
N GLN A 286 19.55 15.24 -8.62
CA GLN A 286 19.88 13.83 -8.39
C GLN A 286 20.33 13.12 -9.66
N ILE A 287 19.81 13.49 -10.83
CA ILE A 287 20.18 12.87 -12.12
C ILE A 287 21.69 12.86 -12.38
N LYS A 288 22.43 13.87 -11.89
CA LYS A 288 23.89 13.96 -12.05
C LYS A 288 24.63 12.72 -11.53
N LYS A 289 24.11 12.07 -10.50
CA LYS A 289 24.69 10.85 -9.93
C LYS A 289 24.48 9.62 -10.81
N HIS A 290 23.55 9.70 -11.75
CA HIS A 290 23.01 8.56 -12.48
C HIS A 290 23.21 8.63 -14.00
N PHE A 291 23.74 9.72 -14.56
CA PHE A 291 24.00 9.85 -16.00
C PHE A 291 24.71 8.65 -16.62
N LYS A 292 25.77 8.13 -15.98
CA LYS A 292 26.49 6.94 -16.47
C LYS A 292 25.61 5.69 -16.55
N THR A 293 24.73 5.49 -15.55
CA THR A 293 23.79 4.37 -15.52
C THR A 293 22.73 4.54 -16.61
N VAL A 294 22.17 5.74 -16.74
CA VAL A 294 21.17 6.08 -17.76
C VAL A 294 21.73 5.86 -19.17
N ALA A 295 22.94 6.37 -19.46
CA ALA A 295 23.60 6.16 -20.75
C ALA A 295 23.80 4.67 -21.09
N LYS A 296 24.17 3.85 -20.09
CA LYS A 296 24.33 2.40 -20.27
C LYS A 296 23.00 1.72 -20.60
N LEU A 297 21.92 2.07 -19.90
CA LEU A 297 20.59 1.50 -20.13
C LEU A 297 20.03 1.92 -21.49
N ALA A 298 20.16 3.20 -21.84
CA ALA A 298 19.73 3.72 -23.13
C ALA A 298 20.46 3.04 -24.30
N LYS A 299 21.79 2.90 -24.20
CA LYS A 299 22.57 2.16 -25.20
C LYS A 299 22.14 0.69 -25.30
N ALA A 300 21.89 0.02 -24.17
CA ALA A 300 21.52 -1.39 -24.15
C ALA A 300 20.12 -1.67 -24.74
N THR A 301 19.28 -0.63 -24.87
CA THR A 301 17.91 -0.71 -25.37
C THR A 301 17.71 0.06 -26.68
N ASN A 302 18.77 0.69 -27.20
CA ASN A 302 18.71 1.63 -28.32
C ASN A 302 17.69 2.77 -28.13
N ALA A 303 17.49 3.20 -26.87
CA ALA A 303 16.63 4.33 -26.58
C ALA A 303 17.21 5.62 -27.18
N THR A 304 16.37 6.39 -27.86
CA THR A 304 16.70 7.73 -28.38
C THR A 304 15.98 8.84 -27.62
N GLU A 305 14.88 8.49 -26.93
CA GLU A 305 14.11 9.40 -26.09
C GLU A 305 13.89 8.81 -24.70
N ILE A 306 13.95 9.66 -23.69
CA ILE A 306 13.75 9.31 -22.28
C ILE A 306 12.73 10.26 -21.65
N LEU A 307 11.81 9.72 -20.87
CA LEU A 307 10.99 10.50 -19.94
C LEU A 307 11.70 10.60 -18.59
N ASP A 308 12.01 11.82 -18.15
CA ASP A 308 12.46 12.10 -16.78
C ASP A 308 11.24 12.42 -15.92
N TYR A 309 10.75 11.39 -15.22
CA TYR A 309 9.58 11.43 -14.38
C TYR A 309 9.94 12.03 -13.01
N GLY A 310 9.47 13.25 -12.77
CA GLY A 310 9.83 14.11 -11.63
C GLY A 310 11.18 14.81 -11.81
N SER A 311 11.36 15.44 -12.97
CA SER A 311 12.58 16.18 -13.32
C SER A 311 12.80 17.47 -12.49
N GLY A 312 11.84 17.85 -11.64
CA GLY A 312 11.85 19.12 -10.93
C GLY A 312 11.85 20.30 -11.90
N LYS A 313 12.80 21.22 -11.72
CA LYS A 313 13.01 22.37 -12.60
C LYS A 313 13.95 22.09 -13.77
N ALA A 314 14.45 20.86 -13.92
CA ALA A 314 15.28 20.44 -15.04
C ALA A 314 16.55 21.29 -15.31
N ILE A 315 17.06 22.05 -14.31
CA ILE A 315 18.19 22.99 -14.52
C ILE A 315 19.52 22.32 -14.87
N ASN A 316 19.57 20.98 -14.77
CA ASN A 316 20.74 20.17 -15.08
C ASN A 316 20.75 19.68 -16.53
N TYR A 317 19.77 20.09 -17.33
CA TYR A 317 19.72 19.86 -18.77
C TYR A 317 19.83 21.18 -19.54
N GLN A 318 20.17 21.08 -20.82
CA GLN A 318 20.15 22.20 -21.75
C GLN A 318 18.85 22.20 -22.56
N THR A 319 18.42 23.38 -23.00
CA THR A 319 17.41 23.48 -24.06
C THR A 319 17.96 22.87 -25.35
N ILE A 320 17.05 22.35 -26.18
CA ILE A 320 17.39 21.83 -27.51
C ILE A 320 17.39 23.02 -28.48
N PRO A 321 18.45 23.23 -29.30
CA PRO A 321 18.45 24.24 -30.34
C PRO A 321 17.22 24.13 -31.24
N ASP A 322 16.68 25.27 -31.65
CA ASP A 322 15.51 25.38 -32.52
C ASP A 322 14.18 24.88 -31.94
N GLU A 323 14.15 24.42 -30.68
CA GLU A 323 12.89 24.20 -29.95
C GLU A 323 12.42 25.47 -29.21
N PRO A 324 11.09 25.65 -29.03
CA PRO A 324 10.55 26.75 -28.23
C PRO A 324 11.10 26.79 -26.79
N ASP A 325 11.20 27.99 -26.20
CA ASP A 325 11.69 28.19 -24.82
C ASP A 325 10.87 27.40 -23.79
N ASP A 326 9.57 27.24 -24.03
CA ASP A 326 8.62 26.49 -23.20
C ASP A 326 8.54 25.00 -23.54
N SER A 327 9.39 24.51 -24.46
CA SER A 327 9.42 23.07 -24.78
C SER A 327 9.66 22.25 -23.51
N PRO A 328 8.95 21.12 -23.31
CA PRO A 328 9.25 20.19 -22.23
C PRO A 328 10.46 19.30 -22.53
N TYR A 329 11.01 19.37 -23.75
CA TYR A 329 12.17 18.58 -24.13
C TYR A 329 13.49 19.29 -23.84
N ARG A 330 14.46 18.50 -23.43
CA ARG A 330 15.81 18.91 -23.06
C ARG A 330 16.83 17.94 -23.63
N GLN A 331 18.09 18.35 -23.59
CA GLN A 331 19.24 17.52 -23.93
C GLN A 331 20.30 17.60 -22.83
N SER A 332 21.27 16.67 -22.85
CA SER A 332 22.41 16.69 -21.94
C SER A 332 23.71 16.35 -22.67
N ASN A 333 24.76 17.13 -22.44
CA ASN A 333 26.12 16.74 -22.86
C ASN A 333 26.60 15.41 -22.25
N GLU A 334 26.07 15.03 -21.09
CA GLU A 334 26.36 13.75 -20.43
C GLU A 334 25.58 12.57 -21.03
N LEU A 335 24.52 12.87 -21.80
CA LEU A 335 23.64 11.90 -22.49
C LEU A 335 23.53 12.27 -23.99
N PRO A 336 24.65 12.29 -24.74
CA PRO A 336 24.65 12.79 -26.10
C PRO A 336 23.73 11.97 -27.01
N GLY A 337 22.91 12.67 -27.79
CA GLY A 337 21.96 12.07 -28.74
C GLY A 337 20.63 11.61 -28.13
N LEU A 338 20.42 11.79 -26.81
CA LEU A 338 19.15 11.51 -26.16
C LEU A 338 18.28 12.76 -26.07
N ARG A 339 17.03 12.68 -26.51
CA ARG A 339 15.99 13.68 -26.22
C ARG A 339 15.33 13.33 -24.89
N ILE A 340 15.30 14.29 -23.97
CA ILE A 340 14.81 14.07 -22.61
C ILE A 340 13.51 14.85 -22.46
N ARG A 341 12.37 14.18 -22.31
CA ARG A 341 11.13 14.84 -21.94
C ARG A 341 11.09 15.01 -20.43
N CYS A 342 11.03 16.24 -19.97
CA CYS A 342 10.87 16.57 -18.56
C CYS A 342 9.40 16.46 -18.17
N TYR A 343 9.12 15.77 -17.07
CA TYR A 343 7.80 15.71 -16.45
C TYR A 343 7.93 15.94 -14.95
N ASP A 344 7.07 16.75 -14.37
CA ASP A 344 6.90 16.92 -12.94
C ASP A 344 5.50 17.48 -12.64
N PRO A 345 4.59 16.71 -12.02
CA PRO A 345 3.22 17.15 -11.76
C PRO A 345 3.14 18.31 -10.75
N GLY A 346 4.21 18.56 -9.97
CA GLY A 346 4.33 19.68 -9.05
C GLY A 346 4.85 20.96 -9.71
N HIS A 347 5.32 20.90 -10.97
CA HIS A 347 5.95 22.04 -11.64
C HIS A 347 5.26 22.36 -12.97
N ALA A 348 4.50 23.46 -13.03
CA ALA A 348 3.66 23.82 -14.18
C ALA A 348 4.35 23.76 -15.56
N PRO A 349 5.61 24.21 -15.76
CA PRO A 349 6.30 24.07 -17.05
C PRO A 349 6.46 22.63 -17.54
N PHE A 350 6.43 21.64 -16.65
CA PHE A 350 6.61 20.22 -16.95
C PHE A 350 5.46 19.35 -16.43
N SER A 351 4.29 19.93 -16.14
CA SER A 351 3.17 19.17 -15.55
C SER A 351 2.45 18.26 -16.54
N ASP A 352 2.72 18.40 -17.84
CA ASP A 352 2.20 17.51 -18.88
C ASP A 352 3.18 16.38 -19.21
N ILE A 353 2.81 15.15 -18.86
CA ILE A 353 3.59 13.95 -19.18
C ILE A 353 3.67 13.68 -20.69
N GLY A 354 2.79 14.28 -21.49
CA GLY A 354 2.70 14.11 -22.93
C GLY A 354 1.97 12.82 -23.33
N GLN A 355 1.93 12.57 -24.62
CA GLN A 355 1.32 11.37 -25.21
C GLN A 355 2.43 10.47 -25.77
N GLY A 356 2.37 9.16 -25.49
CA GLY A 356 3.23 8.18 -26.13
C GLY A 356 4.10 7.36 -25.18
N SER A 357 4.99 6.57 -25.79
CA SER A 357 5.95 5.69 -25.13
C SER A 357 7.37 6.14 -25.46
N TYR A 358 8.26 6.03 -24.49
CA TYR A 358 9.65 6.47 -24.55
C TYR A 358 10.59 5.26 -24.49
N GLY A 359 11.75 5.37 -25.12
CA GLY A 359 12.78 4.33 -25.08
C GLY A 359 13.27 4.04 -23.64
N GLY A 360 13.18 5.03 -22.75
CA GLY A 360 13.37 4.84 -21.32
C GLY A 360 12.51 5.77 -20.46
N VAL A 361 12.24 5.35 -19.23
CA VAL A 361 11.63 6.20 -18.18
C VAL A 361 12.55 6.17 -16.97
N ILE A 362 12.87 7.34 -16.42
CA ILE A 362 13.73 7.48 -15.24
C ILE A 362 13.02 8.27 -14.14
N SER A 363 13.29 7.94 -12.88
CA SER A 363 12.81 8.66 -11.71
C SER A 363 13.89 8.62 -10.63
N THR A 364 14.42 9.78 -10.22
CA THR A 364 15.60 9.85 -9.34
C THR A 364 15.37 10.46 -7.95
N ASP A 365 14.24 11.11 -7.71
CA ASP A 365 13.89 11.79 -6.44
C ASP A 365 12.37 12.03 -6.36
N VAL A 366 11.56 10.97 -6.39
CA VAL A 366 10.09 11.09 -6.55
C VAL A 366 9.34 10.05 -5.74
N VAL A 367 9.66 8.78 -5.92
CA VAL A 367 8.79 7.69 -5.43
C VAL A 367 8.68 7.68 -3.90
N GLU A 368 9.72 8.14 -3.19
CA GLU A 368 9.74 8.31 -1.73
C GLU A 368 8.89 9.49 -1.23
N HIS A 369 8.54 10.44 -2.10
CA HIS A 369 7.69 11.60 -1.83
C HIS A 369 6.19 11.29 -2.02
N LEU A 370 5.87 10.14 -2.60
CA LEU A 370 4.49 9.67 -2.75
C LEU A 370 3.97 9.07 -1.46
N SER A 371 2.64 9.13 -1.25
CA SER A 371 1.98 8.26 -0.28
C SER A 371 2.22 6.78 -0.63
N PRO A 372 2.40 5.88 0.35
CA PRO A 372 2.58 4.46 0.06
C PRO A 372 1.43 3.82 -0.74
N SER A 373 0.24 4.42 -0.69
CA SER A 373 -0.93 4.02 -1.47
C SER A 373 -0.78 4.30 -2.97
N ASP A 374 -0.03 5.33 -3.35
CA ASP A 374 0.10 5.78 -4.74
C ASP A 374 1.34 5.26 -5.45
N VAL A 375 2.38 4.86 -4.69
CA VAL A 375 3.60 4.24 -5.24
C VAL A 375 3.30 3.14 -6.28
N PRO A 376 2.40 2.17 -6.02
CA PRO A 376 2.20 1.05 -6.95
C PRO A 376 1.68 1.48 -8.32
N TRP A 377 0.76 2.46 -8.38
CA TRP A 377 0.21 2.90 -9.65
C TRP A 377 1.11 3.91 -10.36
N VAL A 378 1.86 4.74 -9.62
CA VAL A 378 2.86 5.63 -10.23
C VAL A 378 3.99 4.82 -10.86
N ILE A 379 4.46 3.76 -10.18
CA ILE A 379 5.43 2.84 -10.78
C ILE A 379 4.80 2.16 -12.01
N ASP A 380 3.56 1.70 -11.94
CA ASP A 380 2.87 1.12 -13.11
C ASP A 380 2.80 2.09 -14.29
N GLU A 381 2.49 3.37 -14.05
CA GLU A 381 2.49 4.42 -15.07
C GLU A 381 3.88 4.62 -15.68
N MET A 382 4.95 4.63 -14.88
CA MET A 382 6.31 4.70 -15.41
C MET A 382 6.62 3.53 -16.34
N PHE A 383 6.17 2.32 -16.01
CA PHE A 383 6.33 1.16 -16.90
C PHE A 383 5.45 1.26 -18.15
N SER A 384 4.22 1.77 -18.05
CA SER A 384 3.31 1.91 -19.20
C SER A 384 3.83 2.89 -20.26
N HIS A 385 4.62 3.88 -19.83
CA HIS A 385 5.31 4.81 -20.71
C HIS A 385 6.64 4.30 -21.28
N ALA A 386 7.17 3.16 -20.82
CA ALA A 386 8.48 2.65 -21.24
C ALA A 386 8.37 1.57 -22.33
N SER A 387 9.12 1.72 -23.42
CA SER A 387 9.30 0.67 -24.43
C SER A 387 10.61 -0.10 -24.30
N GLY A 388 11.62 0.48 -23.63
CA GLY A 388 12.95 -0.11 -23.47
C GLY A 388 13.34 -0.39 -22.02
N PHE A 389 13.39 0.65 -21.18
CA PHE A 389 13.73 0.48 -19.77
C PHE A 389 13.03 1.42 -18.79
N VAL A 390 12.96 1.02 -17.53
CA VAL A 390 12.61 1.86 -16.38
C VAL A 390 13.77 1.90 -15.39
N MET A 391 14.16 3.10 -14.93
CA MET A 391 15.12 3.25 -13.84
C MET A 391 14.51 4.08 -12.71
N ILE A 392 14.41 3.50 -11.51
CA ILE A 392 13.91 4.19 -10.32
C ILE A 392 14.99 4.21 -9.23
N VAL A 393 15.14 5.37 -8.59
CA VAL A 393 15.91 5.53 -7.36
C VAL A 393 14.91 5.83 -6.23
N ALA A 394 15.07 5.14 -5.10
CA ALA A 394 14.23 5.32 -3.93
C ALA A 394 15.08 5.55 -2.68
N ALA A 395 14.91 6.67 -2.01
CA ALA A 395 15.50 6.90 -0.69
C ALA A 395 14.76 6.10 0.39
N CYS A 396 15.50 5.23 1.09
CA CYS A 396 15.00 4.46 2.24
C CYS A 396 15.35 5.15 3.58
N TYR A 397 15.33 6.48 3.61
CA TYR A 397 15.67 7.30 4.78
C TYR A 397 14.96 8.65 4.75
N PRO A 398 14.74 9.31 5.91
CA PRO A 398 14.09 10.62 5.97
C PRO A 398 14.77 11.71 5.14
N ALA A 399 13.96 12.57 4.51
CA ALA A 399 14.42 13.77 3.85
C ALA A 399 15.06 14.74 4.84
N ILE A 400 15.91 15.63 4.33
CA ILE A 400 16.33 16.83 5.07
C ILE A 400 15.21 17.88 5.06
N LYS A 401 14.39 17.91 4.00
CA LYS A 401 13.31 18.88 3.83
C LYS A 401 12.04 18.44 4.56
N THR A 402 11.27 19.44 4.97
CA THR A 402 9.96 19.28 5.60
C THR A 402 8.90 19.84 4.65
N LEU A 403 7.73 19.20 4.60
CA LEU A 403 6.55 19.69 3.91
C LEU A 403 5.99 20.95 4.60
N PRO A 404 5.21 21.79 3.89
CA PRO A 404 4.52 22.94 4.48
C PRO A 404 3.69 22.62 5.74
N ASP A 405 3.12 21.41 5.82
CA ASP A 405 2.35 20.94 6.98
C ASP A 405 3.21 20.43 8.17
N GLY A 406 4.55 20.46 8.05
CA GLY A 406 5.48 20.06 9.09
C GLY A 406 5.91 18.59 9.05
N ARG A 407 5.35 17.75 8.16
CA ARG A 407 5.80 16.36 7.99
C ARG A 407 7.11 16.26 7.22
N ASN A 408 7.77 15.10 7.29
CA ASN A 408 8.95 14.85 6.46
C ASN A 408 8.56 14.78 4.97
N ALA A 409 9.39 15.34 4.08
CA ALA A 409 9.11 15.31 2.64
C ALA A 409 9.17 13.90 2.02
N HIS A 410 9.91 12.96 2.61
CA HIS A 410 9.83 11.55 2.25
C HIS A 410 8.70 10.90 3.05
N THR A 411 7.53 10.77 2.43
CA THR A 411 6.30 10.24 3.03
C THR A 411 6.21 8.72 2.91
N THR A 412 6.98 8.10 2.00
CA THR A 412 7.17 6.64 1.95
C THR A 412 8.57 6.25 2.43
N LEU A 413 8.67 5.89 3.71
CA LEU A 413 9.89 5.36 4.33
C LEU A 413 9.83 3.83 4.43
N GLN A 414 10.11 3.16 3.32
CA GLN A 414 10.06 1.70 3.22
C GLN A 414 11.45 1.09 2.95
N PRO A 415 11.71 -0.14 3.42
CA PRO A 415 13.01 -0.78 3.22
C PRO A 415 13.20 -1.23 1.77
N PRO A 416 14.44 -1.48 1.31
CA PRO A 416 14.71 -1.87 -0.08
C PRO A 416 13.90 -3.06 -0.61
N TYR A 417 13.58 -4.03 0.26
CA TYR A 417 12.76 -5.18 -0.13
C TYR A 417 11.34 -4.78 -0.55
N TRP A 418 10.73 -3.80 0.13
CA TRP A 418 9.39 -3.34 -0.21
C TRP A 418 9.37 -2.67 -1.59
N TRP A 419 10.33 -1.80 -1.88
CA TRP A 419 10.49 -1.19 -3.20
C TRP A 419 10.70 -2.25 -4.30
N HIS A 420 11.50 -3.27 -4.00
CA HIS A 420 11.71 -4.38 -4.93
C HIS A 420 10.41 -5.15 -5.23
N VAL A 421 9.56 -5.35 -4.22
CA VAL A 421 8.21 -5.94 -4.41
C VAL A 421 7.37 -5.07 -5.34
N GLN A 422 7.34 -3.75 -5.15
CA GLN A 422 6.55 -2.85 -6.02
C GLN A 422 7.05 -2.88 -7.47
N MET A 423 8.37 -2.84 -7.68
CA MET A 423 8.98 -2.97 -9.00
C MET A 423 8.66 -4.30 -9.68
N ALA A 424 8.77 -5.41 -8.95
CA ALA A 424 8.50 -6.74 -9.48
C ALA A 424 7.01 -6.91 -9.85
N LEU A 425 6.09 -6.34 -9.07
CA LEU A 425 4.66 -6.36 -9.38
C LEU A 425 4.34 -5.59 -10.66
N ALA A 426 4.93 -4.42 -10.87
CA ALA A 426 4.78 -3.67 -12.12
C ALA A 426 5.42 -4.42 -13.30
N ALA A 427 6.67 -4.86 -13.16
CA ALA A 427 7.41 -5.54 -14.22
C ALA A 427 6.72 -6.81 -14.76
N ARG A 428 5.95 -7.54 -13.93
CA ARG A 428 5.14 -8.69 -14.37
C ARG A 428 4.15 -8.33 -15.49
N ARG A 429 3.64 -7.09 -15.52
CA ARG A 429 2.72 -6.60 -16.56
C ARG A 429 3.44 -6.10 -17.82
N TYR A 430 4.75 -5.86 -17.74
CA TYR A 430 5.57 -5.31 -18.83
C TYR A 430 6.83 -6.18 -19.05
N PRO A 431 6.69 -7.45 -19.46
CA PRO A 431 7.78 -8.41 -19.50
C PRO A 431 8.91 -8.05 -20.48
N ASN A 432 8.65 -7.14 -21.43
CA ASN A 432 9.63 -6.70 -22.42
C ASN A 432 10.41 -5.45 -21.99
N VAL A 433 10.05 -4.83 -20.86
CA VAL A 433 10.70 -3.62 -20.35
C VAL A 433 11.77 -4.02 -19.35
N ARG A 434 13.03 -3.63 -19.61
CA ARG A 434 14.12 -3.82 -18.65
C ARG A 434 13.94 -2.88 -17.47
N TRP A 435 14.43 -3.22 -16.29
CA TRP A 435 14.27 -2.30 -15.16
C TRP A 435 15.44 -2.32 -14.19
N THR A 436 15.69 -1.19 -13.56
CA THR A 436 16.70 -1.05 -12.51
C THR A 436 16.13 -0.24 -11.36
N LEU A 437 16.20 -0.80 -10.16
CA LEU A 437 15.86 -0.13 -8.92
C LEU A 437 17.12 0.11 -8.11
N ILE A 438 17.36 1.35 -7.70
CA ILE A 438 18.46 1.73 -6.80
C ILE A 438 17.86 2.22 -5.50
N CYS A 439 17.97 1.42 -4.44
CA CYS A 439 17.56 1.83 -3.10
C CYS A 439 18.75 2.46 -2.37
N GLU A 440 18.60 3.70 -1.92
CA GLU A 440 19.60 4.38 -1.09
C GLU A 440 19.29 4.21 0.40
N GLU A 441 20.24 3.71 1.17
CA GLU A 441 20.15 3.56 2.62
C GLU A 441 21.20 4.44 3.32
N LYS A 442 20.88 5.01 4.48
CA LYS A 442 21.87 5.66 5.36
C LYS A 442 22.31 4.68 6.44
N GLY A 443 23.55 4.20 6.36
CA GLY A 443 24.17 3.39 7.40
C GLY A 443 25.00 4.22 8.38
N LYS A 444 25.53 3.57 9.42
CA LYS A 444 26.43 4.21 10.40
C LYS A 444 27.74 4.73 9.78
N ILE A 445 28.17 4.18 8.64
CA ILE A 445 29.41 4.53 7.93
C ILE A 445 29.08 5.13 6.56
N GLY A 446 28.05 5.99 6.49
CA GLY A 446 27.65 6.69 5.27
C GLY A 446 26.57 5.99 4.45
N ARG A 447 26.41 6.42 3.19
CA ARG A 447 25.35 5.91 2.30
C ARG A 447 25.72 4.55 1.71
N ARG A 448 24.76 3.64 1.67
CA ARG A 448 24.84 2.36 0.98
C ARG A 448 23.79 2.33 -0.12
N GLN A 449 24.13 1.77 -1.26
CA GLN A 449 23.17 1.50 -2.33
C GLN A 449 22.94 0.00 -2.46
N ARG A 450 21.68 -0.38 -2.64
CA ARG A 450 21.28 -1.73 -3.04
C ARG A 450 20.59 -1.64 -4.39
N VAL A 451 21.08 -2.41 -5.36
CA VAL A 451 20.58 -2.37 -6.74
C VAL A 451 19.85 -3.68 -7.03
N PHE A 452 18.66 -3.57 -7.59
CA PHE A 452 17.87 -4.67 -8.12
C PHE A 452 17.57 -4.43 -9.60
N ASN A 453 17.38 -5.49 -10.37
CA ASN A 453 17.03 -5.45 -11.79
C ASN A 453 16.30 -6.73 -12.20
N GLU A 454 15.94 -6.87 -13.47
CA GLU A 454 15.21 -8.03 -13.99
C GLU A 454 15.89 -9.39 -13.76
N ASN A 455 17.21 -9.42 -13.49
CA ASN A 455 17.96 -10.64 -13.20
C ASN A 455 18.13 -10.92 -11.71
N SER A 456 17.65 -10.03 -10.84
CA SER A 456 17.67 -10.25 -9.39
C SER A 456 16.63 -11.32 -9.02
N PRO A 457 16.88 -12.15 -8.00
CA PRO A 457 15.87 -13.09 -7.51
C PRO A 457 14.58 -12.35 -7.15
N SER A 458 13.47 -12.74 -7.80
CA SER A 458 12.17 -12.12 -7.62
C SER A 458 11.76 -12.18 -6.14
N PRO A 459 11.28 -11.06 -5.55
CA PRO A 459 10.80 -11.05 -4.18
C PRO A 459 9.39 -11.66 -4.07
N LEU A 460 8.75 -11.97 -5.21
CA LEU A 460 7.40 -12.51 -5.31
C LEU A 460 7.38 -14.05 -5.34
N ASP A 461 8.55 -14.66 -5.54
CA ASP A 461 8.76 -16.12 -5.60
C ASP A 461 9.01 -16.71 -4.21
#